data_AF-A0A9Q1EA80-F1
#
_entry.id   AF-A0A9Q1EA80-F1
#
_cell.length_a   1.000
_cell.length_b   1.000
_cell.length_c   1.000
_cell.angle_alpha   90.00
_cell.angle_beta   90.00
_cell.angle_gamma   90.00
#
_symmetry.space_group_name_H-M   'P 1'
#
loop_
_entity.id
_entity.type
_entity.pdbx_description
1 polymer ?
#
loop_
_entity_poly.entity_id
_entity_poly.type
_entity_poly.pdbx_seq_one_letter_code
_entity_poly.pdbx_strand_id
1 'polypeptide(L)'
;MDFLGHLRGLWVVVLLLPFSCVPSEGQPPPPRKSIVPFPPGKPTLANLKGICDNVSKRPRYDLNSLPSPGFSYLRRYATAVNSIEASYQDCCKPCGTEDKSATLKCASDAWLNHLSTYCESESMVMTMPYHCCENYDMYRCFETAAPNPSYQHPPPQN
;
A
#
# COMPACT_ATOMS: atom_id res chain seq x y z
N MET A 1 -5.76 67.71 -25.50
CA MET A 1 -4.31 67.76 -25.73
C MET A 1 -3.64 67.30 -24.46
N ASP A 2 -3.40 65.99 -24.44
CA ASP A 2 -2.19 65.31 -24.01
C ASP A 2 -1.61 65.52 -22.59
N PHE A 3 -1.66 64.39 -21.87
CA PHE A 3 -0.88 64.01 -20.71
C PHE A 3 0.58 63.71 -21.09
N LEU A 4 1.54 64.24 -20.33
CA LEU A 4 2.89 63.70 -20.13
C LEU A 4 3.36 64.19 -18.76
N GLY A 5 3.88 63.40 -17.83
CA GLY A 5 4.35 62.03 -17.85
C GLY A 5 5.28 61.90 -16.64
N HIS A 6 4.75 61.39 -15.53
CA HIS A 6 5.50 61.17 -14.30
C HIS A 6 6.39 59.94 -14.48
N LEU A 7 7.71 60.11 -14.48
CA LEU A 7 8.68 59.03 -14.55
C LEU A 7 8.58 58.18 -13.26
N ARG A 8 7.93 57.03 -13.39
CA ARG A 8 7.85 56.01 -12.34
C ARG A 8 9.17 55.27 -12.23
N GLY A 9 9.73 55.24 -11.02
CA GLY A 9 10.81 54.33 -10.63
C GLY A 9 10.39 52.88 -10.86
N LEU A 10 11.27 52.14 -11.52
CA LEU A 10 11.12 50.71 -11.78
C LEU A 10 11.39 49.93 -10.49
N TRP A 11 10.33 49.37 -9.90
CA TRP A 11 10.45 48.29 -8.93
C TRP A 11 10.82 47.02 -9.69
N VAL A 12 12.09 46.62 -9.65
CA VAL A 12 12.51 45.31 -10.16
C VAL A 12 11.93 44.25 -9.23
N VAL A 13 10.82 43.67 -9.64
CA VAL A 13 10.25 42.47 -9.01
C VAL A 13 11.19 41.30 -9.37
N VAL A 14 11.98 40.85 -8.41
CA VAL A 14 12.74 39.60 -8.52
C VAL A 14 11.72 38.47 -8.51
N LEU A 15 11.35 37.98 -9.70
CA LEU A 15 10.59 36.75 -9.85
C LEU A 15 11.52 35.59 -9.47
N LEU A 16 11.34 35.08 -8.25
CA LEU A 16 11.84 33.77 -7.86
C LEU A 16 11.16 32.72 -8.74
N LEU A 17 11.85 32.27 -9.78
CA LEU A 17 11.46 31.06 -10.50
C LEU A 17 11.62 29.88 -9.53
N PRO A 18 10.63 28.98 -9.41
CA PRO A 18 10.80 27.76 -8.64
C PRO A 18 11.94 26.96 -9.25
N PHE A 19 12.83 26.46 -8.39
CA PHE A 19 13.89 25.52 -8.73
C PHE A 19 13.39 24.53 -9.78
N SER A 20 13.89 24.66 -11.00
CA SER A 20 13.67 23.65 -12.03
C SER A 20 14.34 22.38 -11.55
N CYS A 21 13.55 21.30 -11.38
CA CYS A 21 14.10 19.98 -11.07
C CYS A 21 15.11 19.59 -12.16
N VAL A 22 16.36 19.43 -11.76
CA VAL A 22 17.42 18.82 -12.56
C VAL A 22 17.19 17.30 -12.59
N PRO A 23 17.22 16.63 -13.75
CA PRO A 23 17.27 15.17 -13.81
C PRO A 23 18.67 14.69 -13.36
N SER A 24 18.74 13.88 -12.31
CA SER A 24 19.96 13.22 -11.88
C SER A 24 20.21 11.96 -12.70
N GLU A 25 21.45 11.82 -13.17
CA GLU A 25 21.97 10.66 -13.87
C GLU A 25 22.03 9.42 -12.95
N GLY A 26 21.51 8.29 -13.46
CA GLY A 26 21.86 6.88 -13.20
C GLY A 26 22.15 6.40 -11.78
N GLN A 27 21.12 5.97 -11.04
CA GLN A 27 21.26 4.99 -9.95
C GLN A 27 20.96 3.58 -10.50
N PRO A 28 21.76 2.54 -10.19
CA PRO A 28 21.44 1.16 -10.58
C PRO A 28 20.05 0.75 -10.05
N PRO A 29 19.31 -0.10 -10.80
CA PRO A 29 17.90 -0.34 -10.51
C PRO A 29 17.71 -0.95 -9.11
N PRO A 30 16.78 -0.43 -8.31
CA PRO A 30 16.47 -1.00 -7.01
C PRO A 30 15.98 -2.45 -7.18
N PRO A 31 16.16 -3.30 -6.15
CA PRO A 31 15.64 -4.67 -6.17
C PRO A 31 14.15 -4.65 -6.52
N ARG A 32 13.75 -5.49 -7.46
CA ARG A 32 12.41 -5.46 -8.07
C ARG A 32 11.33 -5.53 -6.98
N LYS A 33 10.63 -4.40 -6.79
CA LYS A 33 9.43 -4.29 -5.95
C LYS A 33 8.44 -5.37 -6.43
N SER A 34 7.95 -6.23 -5.54
CA SER A 34 6.94 -7.22 -5.94
C SER A 34 5.73 -6.46 -6.50
N ILE A 35 5.23 -6.91 -7.66
CA ILE A 35 4.08 -6.28 -8.34
C ILE A 35 2.86 -6.24 -7.40
N VAL A 36 2.74 -7.27 -6.55
CA VAL A 36 1.75 -7.38 -5.48
C VAL A 36 2.48 -7.44 -4.13
N PRO A 37 2.38 -6.43 -3.25
CA PRO A 37 3.02 -6.39 -1.95
C PRO A 37 2.26 -7.29 -0.97
N PHE A 38 2.65 -8.55 -0.92
CA PHE A 38 2.09 -9.58 -0.05
C PHE A 38 3.14 -10.06 0.95
N PRO A 39 2.77 -10.31 2.23
CA PRO A 39 1.46 -10.14 2.83
C PRO A 39 1.13 -8.69 3.25
N PRO A 40 -0.15 -8.32 3.39
CA PRO A 40 -0.53 -7.09 4.09
C PRO A 40 -0.03 -7.09 5.54
N GLY A 41 0.30 -5.91 6.07
CA GLY A 41 0.81 -5.77 7.44
C GLY A 41 -0.23 -6.16 8.50
N LYS A 42 0.22 -6.80 9.59
CA LYS A 42 -0.66 -7.15 10.71
C LYS A 42 -1.20 -5.89 11.42
N PRO A 43 -2.50 -5.81 11.76
CA PRO A 43 -3.03 -4.68 12.50
C PRO A 43 -2.48 -4.62 13.92
N THR A 44 -2.11 -3.43 14.34
CA THR A 44 -1.65 -3.09 15.68
C THR A 44 -2.18 -1.71 16.06
N LEU A 45 -2.20 -1.36 17.34
CA LEU A 45 -2.57 0.00 17.74
C LEU A 45 -1.68 1.09 17.10
N ALA A 46 -0.42 0.76 16.81
CA ALA A 46 0.55 1.69 16.25
C ALA A 46 0.30 2.00 14.76
N ASN A 47 -0.17 1.02 13.99
CA ASN A 47 -0.41 1.18 12.54
C ASN A 47 -1.90 1.30 12.16
N LEU A 48 -2.84 1.14 13.11
CA LEU A 48 -4.28 1.15 12.84
C LEU A 48 -4.74 2.42 12.12
N LYS A 49 -4.21 3.57 12.54
CA LYS A 49 -4.47 4.84 11.87
C LYS A 49 -3.98 4.83 10.41
N GLY A 50 -2.78 4.31 10.16
CA GLY A 50 -2.24 4.16 8.82
C GLY A 50 -3.07 3.22 7.96
N ILE A 51 -3.60 2.13 8.53
CA ILE A 51 -4.54 1.24 7.85
C ILE A 51 -5.77 2.03 7.40
N CYS A 52 -6.50 2.64 8.34
CA CYS A 52 -7.77 3.30 8.02
C CYS A 52 -7.61 4.55 7.13
N ASP A 53 -6.54 5.33 7.32
CA ASP A 53 -6.29 6.53 6.50
C ASP A 53 -5.93 6.18 5.05
N ASN A 54 -5.35 4.99 4.81
CA ASN A 54 -4.71 4.66 3.54
C ASN A 54 -5.39 3.52 2.78
N VAL A 55 -6.24 2.72 3.41
CA VAL A 55 -6.88 1.53 2.78
C VAL A 55 -7.62 1.88 1.50
N SER A 56 -8.31 3.02 1.45
CA SER A 56 -9.04 3.49 0.26
C SER A 56 -8.13 3.99 -0.87
N LYS A 57 -6.86 4.26 -0.57
CA LYS A 57 -5.86 4.77 -1.52
C LYS A 57 -4.92 3.68 -2.03
N ARG A 58 -4.99 2.46 -1.48
CA ARG A 58 -4.18 1.33 -1.92
C ARG A 58 -4.80 0.71 -3.18
N PRO A 59 -3.97 0.30 -4.17
CA PRO A 59 -4.49 -0.27 -5.41
C PRO A 59 -5.22 -1.58 -5.15
N ARG A 60 -6.32 -1.79 -5.89
CA ARG A 60 -6.95 -3.09 -6.06
C ARG A 60 -6.36 -3.76 -7.28
N TYR A 61 -5.95 -5.01 -7.15
CA TYR A 61 -5.30 -5.75 -8.23
C TYR A 61 -6.34 -6.46 -9.09
N ASP A 62 -6.48 -6.07 -10.37
CA ASP A 62 -7.31 -6.81 -11.32
C ASP A 62 -6.60 -8.13 -11.72
N LEU A 63 -7.23 -9.25 -11.37
CA LEU A 63 -6.69 -10.59 -11.61
C LEU A 63 -6.52 -10.94 -13.09
N ASN A 64 -7.21 -10.23 -13.99
CA ASN A 64 -7.12 -10.42 -15.44
C ASN A 64 -5.95 -9.65 -16.05
N SER A 65 -5.46 -8.61 -15.36
CA SER A 65 -4.33 -7.79 -15.78
C SER A 65 -2.96 -8.36 -15.38
N LEU A 66 -2.95 -9.38 -14.53
CA LEU A 66 -1.72 -10.00 -14.03
C LEU A 66 -1.09 -10.93 -15.08
N PRO A 67 0.25 -11.03 -15.14
CA PRO A 67 0.94 -11.87 -16.11
C PRO A 67 0.46 -13.34 -16.12
N SER A 68 0.37 -13.93 -17.32
CA SER A 68 0.10 -15.36 -17.55
C SER A 68 0.84 -15.81 -18.83
N PRO A 69 1.47 -17.01 -18.90
CA PRO A 69 1.50 -18.13 -17.94
C PRO A 69 2.72 -18.12 -16.98
N GLY A 70 2.67 -18.95 -15.93
CA GLY A 70 3.79 -19.17 -14.97
C GLY A 70 3.75 -18.34 -13.68
N PHE A 71 2.82 -17.38 -13.57
CA PHE A 71 2.70 -16.48 -12.41
C PHE A 71 1.37 -16.66 -11.65
N SER A 72 0.86 -17.90 -11.59
CA SER A 72 -0.41 -18.20 -10.89
C SER A 72 -0.38 -17.81 -9.40
N TYR A 73 0.79 -17.85 -8.76
CA TYR A 73 1.00 -17.37 -7.40
C TYR A 73 0.71 -15.87 -7.24
N LEU A 74 1.01 -15.04 -8.25
CA LEU A 74 0.71 -13.60 -8.20
C LEU A 74 -0.80 -13.35 -8.15
N ARG A 75 -1.58 -14.15 -8.87
CA ARG A 75 -3.05 -14.06 -8.81
C ARG A 75 -3.56 -14.41 -7.40
N ARG A 76 -2.97 -15.42 -6.76
CA ARG A 76 -3.35 -15.82 -5.39
C ARG A 76 -2.93 -14.78 -4.35
N TYR A 77 -1.74 -14.19 -4.48
CA TYR A 77 -1.32 -13.03 -3.67
C TYR A 77 -2.29 -11.86 -3.86
N ALA A 78 -2.62 -11.52 -5.10
CA ALA A 78 -3.54 -10.43 -5.42
C ALA A 78 -4.93 -10.67 -4.81
N THR A 79 -5.45 -11.89 -4.90
CA THR A 79 -6.70 -12.28 -4.24
C THR A 79 -6.60 -12.06 -2.73
N ALA A 80 -5.56 -12.56 -2.07
CA ALA A 80 -5.40 -12.41 -0.62
C ALA A 80 -5.25 -10.94 -0.19
N VAL A 81 -4.44 -10.15 -0.91
CA VAL A 81 -4.29 -8.71 -0.65
C VAL A 81 -5.62 -7.99 -0.85
N ASN A 82 -6.33 -8.24 -1.95
CA ASN A 82 -7.63 -7.61 -2.21
C ASN A 82 -8.65 -7.95 -1.11
N SER A 83 -8.72 -9.20 -0.67
CA SER A 83 -9.66 -9.62 0.38
C SER A 83 -9.35 -8.96 1.73
N ILE A 84 -8.08 -8.93 2.14
CA ILE A 84 -7.66 -8.29 3.40
C ILE A 84 -7.93 -6.78 3.36
N GLU A 85 -7.50 -6.10 2.30
CA GLU A 85 -7.71 -4.65 2.16
C GLU A 85 -9.22 -4.30 2.05
N ALA A 86 -10.06 -5.22 1.57
CA ALA A 86 -11.52 -5.02 1.56
C ALA A 86 -12.08 -5.08 2.98
N SER A 87 -11.73 -6.12 3.74
CA SER A 87 -12.15 -6.23 5.13
C SER A 87 -11.61 -5.11 6.01
N TYR A 88 -10.40 -4.60 5.76
CA TYR A 88 -9.90 -3.41 6.46
C TYR A 88 -10.76 -2.19 6.20
N GLN A 89 -11.18 -1.99 4.95
CA GLN A 89 -12.08 -0.91 4.59
C GLN A 89 -13.43 -1.03 5.31
N ASP A 90 -13.97 -2.25 5.43
CA ASP A 90 -15.22 -2.51 6.15
C ASP A 90 -15.09 -2.30 7.67
N CYS A 91 -13.93 -2.65 8.24
CA CYS A 91 -13.65 -2.45 9.67
C CYS A 91 -13.46 -0.97 10.03
N CYS A 92 -12.91 -0.17 9.12
CA CYS A 92 -12.64 1.25 9.34
C CYS A 92 -13.92 2.07 9.19
N LYS A 93 -14.40 2.67 10.29
CA LYS A 93 -15.62 3.50 10.26
C LYS A 93 -15.35 4.84 9.56
N PRO A 94 -16.28 5.32 8.70
CA PRO A 94 -16.04 6.51 7.90
C PRO A 94 -16.06 7.85 8.67
N CYS A 95 -16.69 7.94 9.85
CA CYS A 95 -16.68 9.13 10.73
C CYS A 95 -17.29 8.80 12.12
N GLY A 96 -16.66 9.21 13.23
CA GLY A 96 -17.22 9.11 14.60
C GLY A 96 -16.17 8.91 15.71
N THR A 97 -16.59 8.78 16.97
CA THR A 97 -15.71 8.32 18.07
C THR A 97 -15.28 6.89 17.77
N GLU A 98 -14.15 6.75 17.10
CA GLU A 98 -13.61 5.46 16.68
C GLU A 98 -13.25 4.65 17.92
N ASP A 99 -14.03 3.59 18.18
CA ASP A 99 -13.62 2.55 19.11
C ASP A 99 -12.45 1.79 18.48
N LYS A 100 -11.24 2.29 18.75
CA LYS A 100 -9.99 1.71 18.25
C LYS A 100 -9.83 0.24 18.65
N SER A 101 -10.41 -0.18 19.77
CA SER A 101 -10.37 -1.57 20.21
C SER A 101 -11.24 -2.44 19.29
N ALA A 102 -12.47 -2.02 19.02
CA ALA A 102 -13.36 -2.72 18.09
C ALA A 102 -12.79 -2.75 16.66
N THR A 103 -12.25 -1.62 16.17
CA THR A 103 -11.60 -1.55 14.85
C THR A 103 -10.39 -2.48 14.78
N LEU A 104 -9.51 -2.44 15.79
CA LEU A 104 -8.33 -3.31 15.85
C LEU A 104 -8.72 -4.78 15.85
N LYS A 105 -9.74 -5.15 16.65
CA LYS A 105 -10.23 -6.53 16.70
C LYS A 105 -10.75 -6.98 15.34
N CYS A 106 -11.63 -6.20 14.72
CA CYS A 106 -12.19 -6.50 13.39
C CYS A 106 -11.07 -6.71 12.35
N ALA A 107 -10.13 -5.78 12.27
CA ALA A 107 -9.04 -5.86 11.31
C ALA A 107 -8.10 -7.05 11.60
N SER A 108 -7.81 -7.33 12.88
CA SER A 108 -6.97 -8.46 13.28
C SER A 108 -7.62 -9.79 12.92
N ASP A 109 -8.91 -9.95 13.23
CA ASP A 109 -9.67 -11.15 12.88
C ASP A 109 -9.71 -11.36 11.35
N ALA A 110 -9.95 -10.28 10.59
CA ALA A 110 -9.91 -10.34 9.13
C ALA A 110 -8.54 -10.76 8.59
N TRP A 111 -7.45 -10.20 9.13
CA TRP A 111 -6.09 -10.55 8.72
C TRP A 111 -5.78 -12.03 8.98
N LEU A 112 -6.12 -12.53 10.17
CA LEU A 112 -5.91 -13.94 10.54
C LEU A 112 -6.73 -14.89 9.65
N ASN A 113 -8.01 -14.58 9.45
CA ASN A 113 -8.93 -15.42 8.67
C ASN A 113 -8.48 -15.52 7.22
N HIS A 114 -8.19 -14.39 6.56
CA HIS A 114 -7.79 -14.39 5.15
C HIS A 114 -6.43 -15.07 4.92
N LEU A 115 -5.48 -14.97 5.86
CA LEU A 115 -4.22 -15.71 5.77
C LEU A 115 -4.41 -17.22 5.97
N SER A 116 -5.31 -17.62 6.85
CA SER A 116 -5.66 -19.04 7.04
C SER A 116 -6.29 -19.60 5.76
N THR A 117 -7.31 -18.93 5.22
CA THR A 117 -7.95 -19.31 3.95
C THR A 117 -6.96 -19.31 2.78
N TYR A 118 -6.03 -18.36 2.75
CA TYR A 118 -4.97 -18.33 1.76
C TYR A 118 -4.11 -19.60 1.83
N CYS A 119 -3.61 -19.97 3.02
CA CYS A 119 -2.80 -21.18 3.19
C CYS A 119 -3.57 -22.47 2.91
N GLU A 120 -4.85 -22.55 3.28
CA GLU A 120 -5.74 -23.65 2.90
C GLU A 120 -5.81 -23.77 1.37
N SER A 121 -5.99 -22.65 0.66
CA SER A 121 -6.04 -22.65 -0.80
C SER A 121 -4.69 -23.01 -1.46
N GLU A 122 -3.56 -22.60 -0.87
CA GLU A 122 -2.22 -22.99 -1.35
C GLU A 122 -1.98 -24.50 -1.20
N SER A 123 -2.55 -25.13 -0.17
CA SER A 123 -2.41 -26.58 0.05
C SER A 123 -3.13 -27.44 -1.01
N MET A 124 -4.11 -26.85 -1.70
CA MET A 124 -4.93 -27.54 -2.71
C MET A 124 -4.36 -27.42 -4.13
N VAL A 125 -3.31 -26.63 -4.33
CA VAL A 125 -2.69 -26.42 -5.64
C VAL A 125 -1.34 -27.14 -5.73
N MET A 126 -1.00 -27.67 -6.90
CA MET A 126 0.25 -28.41 -7.16
C MET A 126 1.49 -27.49 -7.26
N THR A 127 1.47 -26.33 -6.59
CA THR A 127 2.61 -25.41 -6.52
C THR A 127 3.16 -25.42 -5.11
N MET A 128 4.45 -25.14 -4.96
CA MET A 128 5.03 -24.90 -3.62
C MET A 128 4.21 -23.81 -2.91
N PRO A 129 3.68 -24.09 -1.71
CA PRO A 129 2.93 -23.11 -0.95
C PRO A 129 3.84 -21.97 -0.51
N TYR A 130 3.25 -20.85 -0.12
CA TYR A 130 4.02 -19.77 0.48
C TYR A 130 4.71 -20.26 1.76
N HIS A 131 6.01 -19.99 1.89
CA HIS A 131 6.85 -20.52 2.98
C HIS A 131 6.27 -20.31 4.40
N CYS A 132 5.54 -19.22 4.65
CA CYS A 132 4.92 -18.99 5.96
C CYS A 132 3.79 -19.96 6.30
N CYS A 133 3.12 -20.55 5.30
CA CYS A 133 2.06 -21.53 5.53
C CYS A 133 2.57 -22.85 6.15
N GLU A 134 3.86 -23.14 6.00
CA GLU A 134 4.50 -24.32 6.57
C GLU A 134 5.22 -24.01 7.90
N ASN A 135 5.19 -22.75 8.35
CA ASN A 135 5.86 -22.33 9.57
C ASN A 135 5.03 -22.69 10.82
N TYR A 136 5.71 -23.13 11.90
CA TYR A 136 5.05 -23.41 13.18
C TYR A 136 4.32 -22.19 13.75
N ASP A 137 4.86 -20.99 13.51
CA ASP A 137 4.29 -19.71 13.87
C ASP A 137 3.95 -18.93 12.59
N MET A 138 3.01 -19.50 11.84
CA MET A 138 2.52 -19.01 10.54
C MET A 138 2.28 -17.50 10.57
N TYR A 139 1.55 -17.02 11.57
CA TYR A 139 1.19 -15.60 11.68
C TYR A 139 2.40 -14.71 11.96
N ARG A 140 3.33 -15.11 12.83
CA ARG A 140 4.55 -14.31 13.03
C ARG A 140 5.41 -14.27 11.77
N CYS A 141 5.49 -15.36 11.02
CA CYS A 141 6.16 -15.36 9.73
C CYS A 141 5.54 -14.32 8.78
N PHE A 142 4.22 -14.31 8.60
CA PHE A 142 3.53 -13.32 7.77
C PHE A 142 3.73 -11.87 8.27
N GLU A 143 3.67 -11.66 9.58
CA GLU A 143 3.94 -10.35 10.20
C GLU A 143 5.34 -9.84 9.83
N THR A 144 6.36 -10.69 9.93
CA THR A 144 7.75 -10.33 9.60
C THR A 144 8.01 -10.19 8.09
N ALA A 145 7.25 -10.91 7.26
CA ALA A 145 7.40 -10.88 5.81
C ALA A 145 6.69 -9.69 5.14
N ALA A 146 5.84 -8.95 5.89
CA ALA A 146 5.07 -7.85 5.34
C ALA A 146 6.00 -6.74 4.79
N PRO A 147 5.91 -6.37 3.50
CA PRO A 147 6.78 -5.35 2.90
C PRO A 147 6.44 -3.93 3.36
N ASN A 148 5.28 -3.71 3.98
CA ASN A 148 4.86 -2.41 4.52
C ASN A 148 4.06 -2.61 5.83
N PRO A 149 4.72 -3.02 6.93
CA PRO A 149 4.06 -3.36 8.19
C PRO A 149 3.46 -2.13 8.87
N SER A 150 4.03 -0.94 8.66
CA SER A 150 3.54 0.33 9.22
C SER A 150 2.37 0.96 8.46
N TYR A 151 1.92 0.35 7.35
CA TYR A 151 0.86 0.90 6.51
C TYR A 151 1.12 2.33 6.01
N GLN A 152 2.39 2.67 5.75
CA GLN A 152 2.75 3.96 5.17
C GLN A 152 2.22 4.04 3.73
N HIS A 153 1.94 5.25 3.24
CA HIS A 153 1.59 5.43 1.83
C HIS A 153 2.71 4.87 0.95
N PRO A 154 2.43 3.88 0.07
CA PRO A 154 3.45 3.39 -0.84
C PRO A 154 3.84 4.53 -1.79
N PRO A 155 5.15 4.73 -2.08
CA PRO A 155 5.57 5.68 -3.10
C PRO A 155 4.97 5.29 -4.47
N PRO A 156 4.77 6.25 -5.39
CA PRO A 156 4.16 6.01 -6.70
C PRO A 156 4.77 4.78 -7.37
N GLN A 157 3.92 3.89 -7.89
CA GLN A 157 4.38 2.78 -8.72
C GLN A 157 4.62 3.37 -10.11
N ASN A 158 5.89 3.59 -10.43
CA ASN A 158 6.34 4.04 -11.76
C ASN A 158 6.75 2.81 -12.57
#